data_AF-A0A1V5SQR7-F1
#
_entry.id   AF-A0A1V5SQR7-F1
#
_cell.length_a   1.000
_cell.length_b   1.000
_cell.length_c   1.000
_cell.angle_alpha   90.00
_cell.angle_beta   90.00
_cell.angle_gamma   90.00
#
_symmetry.space_group_name_H-M   'P 1'
#
loop_
_entity.id
_entity.type
_entity.pdbx_description
1 polymer ?
#
loop_
_entity_poly.entity_id
_entity_poly.type
_entity_poly.pdbx_seq_one_letter_code
_entity_poly.pdbx_strand_id
1 'polypeptide(L)'
;MPEVVHHRSSSVRVTQRTAIGVVISERTVKELDTARFVNGETPTPAVNGAQLVFTTAYPYVAGTLHVTRASLRMHPTADYSETSPSAGTFTMVIAPDSSEPLVVDYIKA
;
A
#
# COMPACT_ATOMS: atom_id res chain seq x y z
N MET A 1 -33.97 -17.34 -3.64
CA MET A 1 -33.55 -15.95 -3.36
C MET A 1 -32.12 -16.01 -2.82
N PRO A 2 -31.19 -15.14 -3.29
CA PRO A 2 -29.80 -15.52 -3.52
C PRO A 2 -28.90 -15.52 -2.27
N GLU A 3 -27.85 -16.32 -2.36
CA GLU A 3 -26.80 -16.56 -1.39
C GLU A 3 -25.88 -15.35 -1.22
N VAL A 4 -25.65 -14.94 0.03
CA VAL A 4 -24.71 -13.87 0.38
C VAL A 4 -23.30 -14.45 0.44
N VAL A 5 -22.51 -14.22 -0.61
CA VAL A 5 -21.10 -14.63 -0.65
C VAL A 5 -20.27 -13.71 0.24
N HIS A 6 -19.86 -14.21 1.41
CA HIS A 6 -18.82 -13.58 2.22
C HIS A 6 -17.46 -13.94 1.61
N HIS A 7 -16.70 -12.92 1.20
CA HIS A 7 -15.32 -13.07 0.77
C HIS A 7 -14.50 -13.72 1.89
N ARG A 8 -14.01 -14.94 1.65
CA ARG A 8 -13.23 -15.69 2.63
C ARG A 8 -11.84 -15.08 2.74
N SER A 9 -11.48 -14.59 3.92
CA SER A 9 -10.09 -14.31 4.28
C SER A 9 -9.27 -15.60 4.17
N SER A 10 -8.37 -15.65 3.20
CA SER A 10 -7.46 -16.77 2.99
C SER A 10 -6.37 -16.76 4.06
N SER A 11 -6.58 -17.48 5.16
CA SER A 11 -5.51 -17.82 6.11
C SER A 11 -4.83 -19.10 5.60
N VAL A 12 -3.55 -19.00 5.23
CA VAL A 12 -2.74 -20.16 4.83
C VAL A 12 -2.39 -20.96 6.08
N ARG A 13 -3.14 -22.03 6.33
CA ARG A 13 -2.82 -23.00 7.39
C ARG A 13 -1.75 -23.96 6.87
N VAL A 14 -0.51 -23.77 7.31
CA VAL A 14 0.55 -24.76 7.05
C VAL A 14 0.36 -25.94 8.01
N THR A 15 -0.15 -27.07 7.51
CA THR A 15 -0.16 -28.33 8.27
C THR A 15 1.22 -28.97 8.17
N GLN A 16 2.07 -28.77 9.18
CA GLN A 16 3.31 -29.53 9.28
C GLN A 16 3.01 -30.96 9.71
N ARG A 17 3.33 -31.93 8.84
CA ARG A 17 3.45 -33.34 9.21
C ARG A 17 4.79 -33.52 9.91
N THR A 18 4.76 -33.82 11.20
CA THR A 18 5.96 -34.10 11.99
C THR A 18 6.57 -35.43 11.57
N ALA A 19 7.76 -35.42 10.99
CA ALA A 19 8.68 -36.55 11.03
C ALA A 19 10.00 -36.03 11.61
N ILE A 20 10.35 -36.50 12.81
CA ILE A 20 11.69 -36.43 13.42
C ILE A 20 12.22 -34.99 13.58
N GLY A 21 11.87 -34.37 14.71
CA GLY A 21 12.78 -33.47 15.44
C GLY A 21 13.14 -32.12 14.80
N VAL A 22 12.16 -31.25 14.56
CA VAL A 22 12.36 -29.80 14.66
C VAL A 22 11.23 -29.24 15.54
N VAL A 23 11.54 -28.97 16.80
CA VAL A 23 10.69 -28.10 17.63
C VAL A 23 10.96 -26.70 17.14
N ILE A 24 10.10 -26.19 16.27
CA ILE A 24 10.05 -24.76 16.01
C ILE A 24 9.43 -24.19 17.29
N SER A 25 10.28 -23.77 18.24
CA SER A 25 9.83 -22.99 19.39
C SER A 25 8.93 -21.87 18.87
N GLU A 26 7.92 -21.50 19.66
CA GLU A 26 6.88 -20.48 19.43
C GLU A 26 7.41 -19.05 19.19
N ARG A 27 8.61 -18.88 18.60
CA ARG A 27 9.01 -17.68 17.91
C ARG A 27 8.11 -17.51 16.69
N THR A 28 6.90 -17.05 16.98
CA THR A 28 5.98 -16.30 16.13
C THR A 28 6.40 -16.35 14.67
N VAL A 29 5.85 -17.30 13.91
CA VAL A 29 5.65 -17.05 12.49
C VAL A 29 4.75 -15.82 12.45
N LYS A 30 5.36 -14.64 12.32
CA LYS A 30 4.63 -13.38 12.21
C LYS A 30 3.90 -13.48 10.89
N GLU A 31 2.63 -13.87 10.96
CA GLU A 31 1.76 -13.97 9.80
C GLU A 31 1.85 -12.66 9.02
N LEU A 32 1.93 -12.78 7.69
CA LEU A 32 1.87 -11.60 6.83
C LEU A 32 0.48 -11.00 6.97
N ASP A 33 0.35 -9.90 7.70
CA ASP A 33 -0.91 -9.17 7.81
C ASP A 33 -1.18 -8.42 6.51
N THR A 34 -1.93 -9.08 5.62
CA THR A 34 -2.21 -8.54 4.31
C THR A 34 -3.12 -7.31 4.34
N ALA A 35 -3.85 -7.08 5.45
CA ALA A 35 -4.73 -5.93 5.62
C ALA A 35 -3.96 -4.61 5.74
N ARG A 36 -2.64 -4.68 5.99
CA ARG A 36 -1.75 -3.50 6.00
C ARG A 36 -1.36 -3.04 4.62
N PHE A 37 -1.44 -3.87 3.58
CA PHE A 37 -1.13 -3.43 2.22
C PHE A 37 -2.31 -2.69 1.61
N VAL A 38 -2.03 -1.50 1.11
CA VAL A 38 -2.93 -0.77 0.23
C VAL A 38 -2.30 -0.79 -1.15
N ASN A 39 -3.08 -1.21 -2.14
CA ASN A 39 -2.64 -1.27 -3.53
C ASN A 39 -3.65 -0.55 -4.42
N GLY A 40 -3.17 0.18 -5.41
CA GLY A 40 -4.02 0.80 -6.42
C GLY A 40 -4.86 1.97 -5.91
N GLU A 41 -4.50 2.60 -4.80
CA GLU A 41 -5.28 3.72 -4.25
C GLU A 41 -5.12 4.97 -5.12
N THR A 42 -6.21 5.68 -5.38
CA THR A 42 -6.16 7.05 -5.94
C THR A 42 -6.13 8.05 -4.79
N PRO A 43 -5.03 8.79 -4.58
CA PRO A 43 -4.94 9.76 -3.50
C PRO A 43 -5.75 11.02 -3.82
N THR A 44 -5.96 11.86 -2.80
CA THR A 44 -6.74 13.10 -2.92
C THR A 44 -5.87 14.35 -2.76
N PRO A 45 -6.24 15.50 -3.35
CA PRO A 45 -7.38 15.70 -4.25
C PRO A 45 -7.12 15.08 -5.64
N ALA A 46 -8.15 15.08 -6.48
CA ALA A 46 -8.00 14.63 -7.86
C ALA A 46 -6.94 15.46 -8.60
N VAL A 47 -6.21 14.81 -9.51
CA VAL A 47 -5.24 15.46 -10.39
C VAL A 47 -5.94 16.54 -11.25
N ASN A 48 -5.31 17.71 -11.36
CA ASN A 48 -5.86 18.86 -12.10
C ASN A 48 -4.81 19.64 -12.90
N GLY A 49 -3.59 19.12 -13.05
CA GLY A 49 -2.49 19.83 -13.73
C GLY A 49 -1.71 20.82 -12.86
N ALA A 50 -2.14 21.09 -11.63
CA ALA A 50 -1.49 22.07 -10.74
C ALA A 50 -1.21 21.53 -9.33
N GLN A 51 -1.92 20.49 -8.89
CA GLN A 51 -1.77 19.94 -7.55
C GLN A 51 -0.42 19.25 -7.38
N LEU A 52 0.29 19.60 -6.31
CA LEU A 52 1.54 18.94 -5.91
C LEU A 52 1.37 18.06 -4.67
N VAL A 53 0.52 18.46 -3.73
CA VAL A 53 0.35 17.76 -2.45
C VAL A 53 -0.83 16.81 -2.54
N PHE A 54 -0.60 15.53 -2.23
CA PHE A 54 -1.61 14.49 -2.26
C PHE A 54 -1.67 13.77 -0.91
N THR A 55 -2.84 13.25 -0.58
CA THR A 55 -3.16 12.60 0.69
C THR A 55 -3.75 11.23 0.43
N THR A 56 -3.17 10.22 1.06
CA THR A 56 -3.67 8.86 1.09
C THR A 56 -4.82 8.71 2.09
N ALA A 57 -5.63 7.66 1.94
CA ALA A 57 -6.76 7.39 2.85
C ALA A 57 -6.31 7.04 4.27
N TYR A 58 -5.10 6.48 4.42
CA TYR A 58 -4.52 6.11 5.71
C TYR A 58 -3.08 6.62 5.83
N PRO A 59 -2.61 6.92 7.06
CA PRO A 59 -1.19 7.05 7.34
C PRO A 59 -0.42 5.81 6.87
N TYR A 60 0.82 6.01 6.43
CA TYR A 60 1.66 4.94 5.91
C TYR A 60 3.03 4.90 6.59
N VAL A 61 3.65 3.73 6.57
CA VAL A 61 5.02 3.54 7.06
C VAL A 61 5.97 4.27 6.11
N ALA A 62 6.80 5.15 6.64
CA ALA A 62 7.75 5.91 5.83
C ALA A 62 8.65 4.99 4.99
N GLY A 63 8.88 5.35 3.73
CA GLY A 63 9.66 4.57 2.76
C GLY A 63 8.91 3.40 2.13
N THR A 64 7.61 3.22 2.43
CA THR A 64 6.78 2.19 1.79
C THR A 64 5.85 2.73 0.72
N LEU A 65 5.72 4.06 0.60
CA LEU A 65 4.91 4.68 -0.44
C LEU A 65 5.55 4.46 -1.80
N HIS A 66 4.72 4.03 -2.75
CA HIS A 66 5.08 3.95 -4.15
C HIS A 66 4.06 4.70 -4.99
N VAL A 67 4.54 5.65 -5.78
CA VAL A 67 3.70 6.47 -6.65
C VAL A 67 3.87 6.02 -8.10
N THR A 68 2.74 5.82 -8.78
CA THR A 68 2.66 5.53 -10.21
C THR A 68 1.87 6.65 -10.88
N ARG A 69 2.47 7.29 -11.88
CA ARG A 69 1.85 8.35 -12.71
C ARG A 69 1.81 7.88 -14.15
N ALA A 70 0.64 7.91 -14.79
CA ALA A 70 0.47 7.47 -16.18
C ALA A 70 1.08 6.07 -16.45
N SER A 71 0.89 5.14 -15.52
CA SER A 71 1.45 3.77 -15.55
C SER A 71 2.98 3.68 -15.45
N LEU A 72 3.69 4.80 -15.22
CA LEU A 72 5.11 4.82 -14.96
C LEU A 72 5.36 4.97 -13.46
N ARG A 73 6.30 4.18 -12.95
CA ARG A 73 6.70 4.24 -11.55
C ARG A 73 7.64 5.42 -11.32
N MET A 74 7.31 6.23 -10.34
CA MET A 74 8.04 7.45 -10.00
C MET A 74 9.19 7.14 -9.03
N HIS A 75 10.29 7.87 -9.15
CA HIS A 75 11.43 7.76 -8.24
C HIS A 75 11.18 8.57 -6.95
N PRO A 76 11.32 7.95 -5.77
CA PRO A 76 11.31 8.71 -4.53
C PRO A 76 12.49 9.69 -4.53
N THR A 77 12.29 10.84 -3.90
CA THR A 77 13.18 12.02 -3.79
C THR A 77 13.48 12.77 -5.10
N ALA A 78 13.36 12.14 -6.27
CA ALA A 78 13.50 12.80 -7.56
C ALA A 78 12.16 13.31 -8.11
N ASP A 79 11.12 12.49 -8.07
CA ASP A 79 9.80 12.80 -8.64
C ASP A 79 8.75 13.14 -7.58
N TYR A 80 8.92 12.64 -6.36
CA TYR A 80 8.07 12.95 -5.21
C TYR A 80 8.83 12.78 -3.89
N SER A 81 8.30 13.37 -2.82
CA SER A 81 8.80 13.22 -1.46
C SER A 81 7.67 12.89 -0.50
N GLU A 82 7.94 12.01 0.47
CA GLU A 82 7.01 11.78 1.58
C GLU A 82 7.06 12.98 2.54
N THR A 83 5.96 13.72 2.65
CA THR A 83 5.92 14.98 3.40
C THR A 83 5.54 14.76 4.86
N SER A 84 4.51 13.95 5.09
CA SER A 84 4.09 13.51 6.42
C SER A 84 3.43 12.14 6.31
N PRO A 85 4.22 11.04 6.41
CA PRO A 85 3.69 9.68 6.40
C PRO A 85 2.62 9.43 7.46
N SER A 86 2.76 10.04 8.64
CA SER A 86 1.79 9.95 9.74
C SER A 86 0.46 10.64 9.45
N ALA A 87 0.42 11.57 8.49
CA ALA A 87 -0.80 12.19 7.99
C ALA A 87 -1.23 11.65 6.61
N GLY A 88 -0.49 10.70 6.04
CA GLY A 88 -0.74 10.18 4.70
C GLY A 88 -0.38 11.14 3.55
N THR A 89 0.40 12.20 3.81
CA THR A 89 0.66 13.23 2.79
C THR A 89 2.02 13.07 2.13
N PHE A 90 2.05 13.22 0.81
CA PHE A 90 3.25 13.29 -0.01
C PHE A 90 3.15 14.43 -1.03
N THR A 91 4.30 14.86 -1.54
CA THR A 91 4.39 15.98 -2.48
C THR A 91 5.12 15.54 -3.73
N MET A 92 4.46 15.69 -4.88
CA MET A 92 5.08 15.56 -6.20
C MET A 92 6.01 16.76 -6.46
N VAL A 93 7.13 16.53 -7.15
CA VAL A 93 8.04 17.62 -7.57
C VAL A 93 7.46 18.38 -8.76
N ILE A 94 6.81 17.66 -9.68
CA ILE A 94 6.08 18.22 -10.83
C ILE A 94 4.64 17.73 -10.75
N ALA A 95 3.69 18.66 -10.90
CA ALA A 95 2.27 18.33 -10.91
C ALA A 95 1.98 17.36 -12.06
N PRO A 96 1.25 16.25 -11.82
CA PRO A 96 0.75 15.42 -12.91
C PRO A 96 -0.17 16.21 -13.81
N ASP A 97 -0.12 15.97 -15.12
CA ASP A 97 -1.03 16.60 -16.07
C ASP A 97 -2.48 16.19 -15.77
N SER A 98 -3.45 17.05 -16.09
CA SER A 98 -4.87 16.83 -15.73
C SER A 98 -5.49 15.50 -16.23
N SER A 99 -4.91 14.89 -17.26
CA SER A 99 -5.33 13.60 -17.81
C SER A 99 -4.54 12.41 -17.29
N GLU A 100 -3.48 12.62 -16.51
CA GLU A 100 -2.62 11.55 -16.01
C GLU A 100 -3.20 10.93 -14.73
N PRO A 101 -3.46 9.61 -14.71
CA PRO A 101 -3.85 8.93 -13.49
C PRO A 101 -2.67 8.91 -12.50
N LEU A 102 -2.97 9.18 -11.24
CA LEU A 102 -2.04 9.04 -10.12
C LEU A 102 -2.56 7.94 -9.20
N VAL A 103 -1.73 6.93 -8.97
CA VAL A 103 -2.06 5.76 -8.17
C VAL A 103 -0.93 5.48 -7.19
N VAL A 104 -1.28 5.03 -5.99
CA VAL A 104 -0.30 4.72 -4.94
C VAL A 104 -0.49 3.34 -4.33
N ASP A 105 0.62 2.76 -3.91
CA ASP A 105 0.68 1.54 -3.10
C ASP A 105 1.51 1.83 -1.83
N TYR A 106 1.11 1.30 -0.69
CA TYR A 106 1.82 1.53 0.58
C TYR A 106 1.47 0.50 1.68
N ILE A 107 2.24 0.51 2.76
CA ILE A 107 1.94 -0.23 3.99
C ILE A 107 1.38 0.76 5.02
N LYS A 108 0.17 0.52 5.55
CA LYS A 108 -0.44 1.34 6.62
C LYS A 108 0.49 1.40 7.84
N ALA A 109 0.57 2.57 8.48
CA ALA A 109 1.30 2.77 9.74
C ALA A 109 0.64 2.05 10.92
#